data_AF-A0A848KG60-F1
#
_entry.id   AF-A0A848KG60-F1
#
_cell.length_a   1.000
_cell.length_b   1.000
_cell.length_c   1.000
_cell.angle_alpha   90.00
_cell.angle_beta   90.00
_cell.angle_gamma   90.00
#
_symmetry.space_group_name_H-M   'P 1'
#
loop_
_entity.id
_entity.type
_entity.pdbx_description
1 polymer ?
#
loop_
_entity_poly.entity_id
_entity_poly.type
_entity_poly.pdbx_seq_one_letter_code
_entity_poly.pdbx_strand_id
1 'polypeptide(L)'
;MNDTVAEGVDSEGNTMLATMQRAVSEPSLALCLVEAMHANVAEPAQTAAVVECYHAYRQAKGHSAMTDGVRALLRTFEEVGGIEAWAGKVGNYRRRYSPNSSPVAAAAIEHAAELLYRSGIESSADLRRAVADAEMARSLEARLGDIAGSPAVWDALLSRALVNA
;
A
#
# COMPACT_ATOMS: atom_id res chain seq x y z
N MET A 1 -13.35 -57.91 -10.20
CA MET A 1 -13.45 -57.10 -11.43
C MET A 1 -13.59 -55.64 -11.00
N ASN A 2 -12.57 -54.84 -11.35
CA ASN A 2 -12.39 -53.38 -11.31
C ASN A 2 -12.75 -52.64 -10.02
N ASP A 3 -11.79 -52.14 -9.22
CA ASP A 3 -10.86 -51.00 -9.46
C ASP A 3 -11.54 -49.71 -9.93
N THR A 4 -11.68 -48.75 -9.02
CA THR A 4 -11.36 -47.32 -9.19
C THR A 4 -11.33 -46.69 -7.79
N VAL A 5 -10.14 -46.70 -7.18
CA VAL A 5 -9.81 -45.85 -6.03
C VAL A 5 -9.58 -44.45 -6.59
N ALA A 6 -10.55 -43.55 -6.40
CA ALA A 6 -10.34 -42.13 -6.66
C ALA A 6 -9.54 -41.56 -5.49
N GLU A 7 -8.30 -41.22 -5.84
CA GLU A 7 -7.28 -40.47 -5.12
C GLU A 7 -7.81 -39.55 -4.01
N GLY A 8 -7.37 -39.84 -2.78
CA GLY A 8 -7.31 -38.85 -1.71
C GLY A 8 -6.24 -37.81 -2.05
N VAL A 9 -6.66 -36.74 -2.72
CA VAL A 9 -5.87 -35.54 -2.94
C VAL A 9 -5.84 -34.74 -1.63
N ASP A 10 -4.87 -35.10 -0.79
CA ASP A 10 -4.08 -34.24 0.10
C ASP A 10 -4.69 -32.90 0.55
N SER A 11 -5.75 -32.98 1.35
CA SER A 11 -6.21 -31.86 2.20
C SER A 11 -5.11 -31.32 3.12
N GLU A 12 -4.15 -32.18 3.53
CA GLU A 12 -2.98 -31.78 4.31
C GLU A 12 -1.94 -30.99 3.50
N GLY A 13 -1.75 -31.30 2.22
CA GLY A 13 -0.86 -30.55 1.32
C GLY A 13 -1.37 -29.14 1.04
N ASN A 14 -2.69 -29.00 0.86
CA ASN A 14 -3.33 -27.70 0.67
C ASN A 14 -3.38 -26.88 1.97
N THR A 15 -3.53 -27.54 3.12
CA THR A 15 -3.48 -26.89 4.44
C THR A 15 -2.06 -26.46 4.79
N MET A 16 -1.04 -27.23 4.44
CA MET A 16 0.37 -26.89 4.67
C MET A 16 0.84 -25.80 3.71
N LEU A 17 0.39 -25.77 2.45
CA LEU A 17 0.60 -24.64 1.55
C LEU A 17 -0.11 -23.38 2.04
N ALA A 18 -1.37 -23.45 2.51
CA ALA A 18 -2.07 -22.31 3.11
C ALA A 18 -1.45 -21.84 4.44
N THR A 19 -0.87 -22.76 5.22
CA THR A 19 -0.17 -22.46 6.49
C THR A 19 1.23 -21.90 6.23
N MET A 20 1.91 -22.34 5.16
CA MET A 20 3.16 -21.73 4.67
C MET A 20 2.89 -20.36 4.02
N GLN A 21 1.74 -20.17 3.36
CA GLN A 21 1.24 -18.87 2.89
C GLN A 21 0.91 -17.91 4.04
N ARG A 22 0.79 -18.44 5.26
CA ARG A 22 0.57 -17.72 6.52
C ARG A 22 1.87 -17.47 7.30
N ALA A 23 3.03 -17.63 6.66
CA ALA A 23 4.18 -16.83 7.05
C ALA A 23 3.71 -15.38 7.04
N VAL A 24 3.75 -14.72 8.20
CA VAL A 24 3.34 -13.32 8.37
C VAL A 24 4.16 -12.50 7.38
N SER A 25 3.58 -12.29 6.21
CA SER A 25 4.21 -11.53 5.15
C SER A 25 4.12 -10.10 5.61
N GLU A 26 5.26 -9.45 5.82
CA GLU A 26 5.30 -8.03 6.19
C GLU A 26 4.34 -7.25 5.27
N PRO A 27 3.49 -6.39 5.83
CA PRO A 27 2.49 -5.69 5.03
C PRO A 27 3.18 -4.84 3.95
N SER A 28 2.56 -4.77 2.78
CA SER A 28 2.98 -3.91 1.68
C SER A 28 3.02 -2.46 2.14
N LEU A 29 4.22 -1.90 2.25
CA LEU A 29 4.39 -0.52 2.69
C LEU A 29 3.77 0.44 1.67
N ALA A 30 3.81 0.11 0.38
CA ALA A 30 3.13 0.89 -0.65
C ALA A 30 1.62 1.02 -0.38
N LEU A 31 0.95 -0.09 -0.08
CA LEU A 31 -0.48 -0.09 0.20
C LEU A 31 -0.82 0.63 1.51
N CYS A 32 -0.06 0.39 2.57
CA CYS A 32 -0.24 1.09 3.84
C CYS A 32 -0.12 2.61 3.66
N LEU A 33 0.83 3.07 2.84
CA LEU A 33 1.02 4.49 2.57
C LEU A 33 -0.11 5.08 1.74
N VAL A 34 -0.51 4.43 0.64
CA VAL A 34 -1.66 4.87 -0.18
C VAL A 34 -2.92 4.99 0.69
N GLU A 35 -3.18 3.98 1.52
CA GLU A 35 -4.36 3.95 2.37
C GLU A 35 -4.33 5.03 3.46
N ALA A 36 -3.20 5.18 4.17
CA ALA A 36 -3.05 6.20 5.22
C ALA A 36 -3.21 7.62 4.67
N MET A 37 -2.57 7.91 3.53
CA MET A 37 -2.64 9.23 2.89
C MET A 37 -4.05 9.53 2.37
N HIS A 38 -4.76 8.54 1.83
CA HIS A 38 -6.09 8.76 1.26
C HIS A 38 -7.19 8.81 2.32
N ALA A 39 -7.11 7.97 3.37
CA ALA A 39 -8.06 7.98 4.49
C ALA A 39 -8.08 9.32 5.24
N ASN A 40 -7.01 10.11 5.15
CA ASN A 40 -6.96 11.46 5.71
C ASN A 40 -7.91 12.46 5.01
N VAL A 41 -8.30 12.19 3.76
CA VAL A 41 -9.04 13.16 2.91
C VAL A 41 -10.30 12.57 2.26
N ALA A 42 -10.62 11.30 2.54
CA ALA A 42 -11.67 10.56 1.86
C ALA A 42 -12.36 9.52 2.76
N GLU A 43 -13.62 9.22 2.43
CA GLU A 43 -14.41 8.21 3.12
C GLU A 43 -13.86 6.79 2.89
N PRO A 44 -14.09 5.83 3.80
CA PRO A 44 -13.55 4.47 3.71
C PRO A 44 -13.80 3.77 2.37
N ALA A 45 -14.96 3.98 1.75
CA ALA A 45 -15.30 3.38 0.46
C ALA A 45 -14.44 3.92 -0.71
N GLN A 46 -14.04 5.20 -0.66
CA GLN A 46 -13.15 5.81 -1.65
C GLN A 46 -11.71 5.31 -1.45
N THR A 47 -11.29 5.18 -0.20
CA THR A 47 -10.00 4.59 0.19
C THR A 47 -9.87 3.14 -0.26
N ALA A 48 -10.89 2.30 -0.04
CA ALA A 48 -10.87 0.93 -0.54
C ALA A 48 -10.75 0.88 -2.08
N ALA A 49 -11.47 1.75 -2.78
CA ALA A 49 -11.42 1.80 -4.24
C ALA A 49 -10.04 2.17 -4.79
N VAL A 50 -9.30 3.12 -4.18
CA VAL A 50 -7.94 3.46 -4.64
C VAL A 50 -6.95 2.32 -4.39
N VAL A 51 -7.10 1.60 -3.27
CA VAL A 51 -6.31 0.40 -2.96
C VAL A 51 -6.57 -0.70 -3.99
N GLU A 52 -7.84 -0.97 -4.32
CA GLU A 52 -8.22 -1.93 -5.37
C GLU A 52 -7.68 -1.54 -6.75
N CYS A 53 -7.72 -0.25 -7.11
CA CYS A 53 -7.15 0.25 -8.35
C CYS A 53 -5.62 0.07 -8.39
N TYR A 54 -4.92 0.33 -7.29
CA TYR A 54 -3.49 0.06 -7.19
C TYR A 54 -3.19 -1.43 -7.39
N HIS A 55 -3.95 -2.31 -6.71
CA HIS A 55 -3.86 -3.76 -6.88
C HIS A 55 -4.03 -4.18 -8.35
N ALA A 56 -5.11 -3.72 -8.99
CA ALA A 56 -5.41 -4.04 -10.37
C ALA A 56 -4.31 -3.53 -11.32
N TYR A 57 -3.77 -2.34 -11.07
CA TYR A 57 -2.67 -1.79 -11.84
C TYR A 57 -1.42 -2.67 -11.77
N ARG A 58 -1.01 -3.08 -10.56
CA ARG A 58 0.18 -3.93 -10.38
C ARG A 58 0.00 -5.31 -11.00
N GLN A 59 -1.17 -5.92 -10.81
CA GLN A 59 -1.55 -7.18 -11.45
C GLN A 59 -1.48 -7.10 -12.98
N ALA A 60 -2.01 -6.04 -13.59
CA ALA A 60 -1.94 -5.81 -15.03
C ALA A 60 -0.51 -5.63 -15.57
N LYS A 61 0.45 -5.28 -14.69
CA LYS A 61 1.89 -5.20 -14.98
C LYS A 61 2.66 -6.48 -14.67
N GLY A 62 1.98 -7.54 -14.22
CA GLY A 62 2.62 -8.80 -13.84
C GLY A 62 3.34 -8.75 -12.48
N HIS A 63 2.98 -7.79 -11.63
CA HIS A 63 3.57 -7.62 -10.30
C HIS A 63 2.51 -7.80 -9.19
N SER A 64 2.95 -8.17 -7.99
CA SER A 64 2.09 -8.28 -6.82
C SER A 64 2.18 -7.03 -5.95
N ALA A 65 1.06 -6.32 -5.78
CA ALA A 65 0.96 -5.19 -4.86
C ALA A 65 1.19 -5.58 -3.38
N MET A 66 1.05 -6.86 -3.04
CA MET A 66 1.14 -7.37 -1.66
C MET A 66 2.55 -7.35 -1.08
N THR A 67 3.56 -7.20 -1.93
CA THR A 67 4.96 -7.16 -1.53
C THR A 67 5.63 -5.84 -1.93
N ASP A 68 4.85 -4.88 -2.44
CA ASP A 68 5.40 -3.63 -2.94
C ASP A 68 5.93 -2.76 -1.80
N GLY A 69 7.17 -2.34 -1.97
CA GLY A 69 7.79 -1.29 -1.17
C GLY A 69 7.62 0.08 -1.79
N VAL A 70 8.26 1.07 -1.18
CA VAL A 70 8.20 2.49 -1.59
C VAL A 70 8.68 2.70 -3.03
N ARG A 71 9.76 2.04 -3.46
CA ARG A 71 10.26 2.16 -4.84
C ARG A 71 9.28 1.59 -5.85
N ALA A 72 8.57 0.52 -5.51
CA ALA A 72 7.55 -0.04 -6.38
C ALA A 72 6.38 0.94 -6.58
N LEU A 73 5.97 1.63 -5.50
CA LEU A 73 4.97 2.70 -5.57
C LEU A 73 5.46 3.87 -6.45
N LEU A 74 6.66 4.39 -6.22
CA LEU A 74 7.23 5.49 -7.03
C LEU A 74 7.30 5.13 -8.52
N ARG A 75 7.72 3.89 -8.84
CA ARG A 75 7.73 3.39 -10.21
C ARG A 75 6.35 3.46 -10.87
N THR A 76 5.26 3.27 -10.13
CA THR A 76 3.91 3.39 -10.74
C THR A 76 3.61 4.81 -11.22
N PHE A 77 4.12 5.85 -10.55
CA PHE A 77 4.01 7.24 -11.01
C PHE A 77 4.81 7.45 -12.30
N GLU A 78 6.05 6.95 -12.34
CA GLU A 78 6.90 7.01 -13.54
C GLU A 78 6.25 6.29 -14.74
N GLU A 79 5.75 5.07 -14.52
CA GLU A 79 5.17 4.21 -15.58
C GLU A 79 3.89 4.79 -16.20
N VAL A 80 3.09 5.53 -15.44
CA VAL A 80 1.86 6.14 -15.95
C VAL A 80 2.06 7.53 -16.56
N GLY A 81 3.20 8.18 -16.29
CA GLY A 81 3.56 9.51 -16.79
C GLY A 81 3.38 10.64 -15.77
N GLY A 82 3.50 10.36 -14.47
CA GLY A 82 3.47 11.34 -13.37
C GLY A 82 2.14 11.42 -12.62
N ILE A 83 2.09 12.34 -11.64
CA ILE A 83 0.99 12.51 -10.66
C ILE A 83 -0.39 12.58 -11.31
N GLU A 84 -0.58 13.44 -12.32
CA GLU A 84 -1.89 13.66 -12.92
C GLU A 84 -2.42 12.40 -13.62
N ALA A 85 -1.53 11.70 -14.35
CA ALA A 85 -1.86 10.46 -15.01
C ALA A 85 -2.11 9.33 -13.99
N TRP A 86 -1.36 9.32 -12.89
CA TRP A 86 -1.55 8.37 -11.79
C TRP A 86 -2.91 8.57 -11.11
N ALA A 87 -3.29 9.81 -10.79
CA ALA A 87 -4.61 10.12 -10.26
C ALA A 87 -5.71 9.58 -11.19
N GLY A 88 -5.58 9.83 -12.50
CA GLY A 88 -6.48 9.35 -13.55
C GLY A 88 -6.63 7.83 -13.63
N LYS A 89 -5.51 7.09 -13.59
CA LYS A 89 -5.47 5.64 -13.88
C LYS A 89 -5.54 4.75 -12.65
N VAL A 90 -4.93 5.19 -11.55
CA VAL A 90 -4.74 4.41 -10.32
C VAL A 90 -5.46 5.05 -9.15
N GLY A 91 -5.46 6.38 -9.08
CA GLY A 91 -6.11 7.13 -8.01
C GLY A 91 -7.62 6.99 -7.94
N ASN A 92 -8.29 6.40 -8.94
CA ASN A 92 -9.75 6.47 -9.11
C ASN A 92 -10.26 7.93 -9.26
N TYR A 93 -9.53 8.74 -10.02
CA TYR A 93 -9.95 10.12 -10.31
C TYR A 93 -11.15 10.14 -11.26
N ARG A 94 -12.36 10.20 -10.69
CA ARG A 94 -13.59 10.47 -11.43
C ARG A 94 -13.66 11.94 -11.85
N ARG A 95 -12.80 12.36 -12.78
CA ARG A 95 -13.13 13.53 -13.63
C ARG A 95 -14.26 13.08 -14.56
N ARG A 96 -15.51 13.39 -14.17
CA ARG A 96 -16.51 13.94 -15.10
C ARG A 96 -17.85 14.35 -14.47
N TYR A 97 -18.30 13.85 -13.31
CA TYR A 97 -19.66 14.19 -12.82
C TYR A 97 -19.89 14.24 -11.30
N SER A 98 -18.85 14.16 -10.45
CA SER A 98 -19.05 14.34 -9.01
C SER A 98 -18.32 15.60 -8.52
N PRO A 99 -18.98 16.77 -8.47
CA PRO A 99 -18.39 17.98 -7.89
C PRO A 99 -18.03 17.84 -6.40
N ASN A 100 -18.38 16.73 -5.76
CA ASN A 100 -18.13 16.44 -4.34
C ASN A 100 -17.02 15.39 -4.10
N SER A 101 -16.34 14.85 -5.12
CA SER A 101 -15.21 13.94 -4.88
C SER A 101 -13.95 14.73 -4.60
N SER A 102 -13.39 14.57 -3.39
CA SER A 102 -12.08 15.10 -3.04
C SER A 102 -11.04 14.63 -4.08
N PRO A 103 -10.22 15.52 -4.66
CA PRO A 103 -9.17 15.09 -5.56
C PRO A 103 -8.24 14.14 -4.81
N VAL A 104 -7.95 13.00 -5.43
CA VAL A 104 -7.06 11.99 -4.87
C VAL A 104 -5.73 12.65 -4.51
N ALA A 105 -5.24 12.35 -3.31
CA ALA A 105 -3.99 12.87 -2.77
C ALA A 105 -2.74 12.32 -3.50
N ALA A 106 -2.77 12.15 -4.83
CA ALA A 106 -1.71 11.54 -5.62
C ALA A 106 -0.36 12.27 -5.42
N ALA A 107 -0.37 13.60 -5.39
CA ALA A 107 0.83 14.39 -5.09
C ALA A 107 1.34 14.13 -3.66
N ALA A 108 0.43 14.05 -2.68
CA ALA A 108 0.82 13.78 -1.30
C ALA A 108 1.36 12.35 -1.15
N ILE A 109 0.77 11.36 -1.85
CA ILE A 109 1.24 9.97 -1.89
C ILE A 109 2.63 9.90 -2.50
N GLU A 110 2.89 10.56 -3.62
CA GLU A 110 4.21 10.58 -4.26
C GLU A 110 5.24 11.27 -3.35
N HIS A 111 4.94 12.46 -2.81
CA HIS A 111 5.85 13.17 -1.91
C HIS A 111 6.14 12.36 -0.63
N ALA A 112 5.14 11.68 -0.07
CA ALA A 112 5.33 10.82 1.09
C ALA A 112 6.19 9.60 0.73
N ALA A 113 5.99 9.01 -0.44
CA ALA A 113 6.83 7.92 -0.93
C ALA A 113 8.27 8.40 -1.16
N GLU A 114 8.48 9.57 -1.77
CA GLU A 114 9.81 10.15 -1.93
C GLU A 114 10.50 10.42 -0.58
N LEU A 115 9.75 10.91 0.41
CA LEU A 115 10.25 11.14 1.77
C LEU A 115 10.77 9.83 2.38
N LEU A 116 9.97 8.76 2.33
CA LEU A 116 10.37 7.46 2.85
C LEU A 116 11.58 6.90 2.08
N TYR A 117 11.57 6.99 0.75
CA TYR A 117 12.66 6.53 -0.11
C TYR A 117 13.98 7.24 0.20
N ARG A 118 13.97 8.58 0.32
CA ARG A 118 15.16 9.39 0.65
C ARG A 118 15.64 9.12 2.08
N SER A 119 14.77 8.63 2.95
CA SER A 119 15.12 8.23 4.32
C SER A 119 15.59 6.77 4.41
N GLY A 120 15.72 6.06 3.27
CA GLY A 120 16.17 4.67 3.21
C GLY A 120 15.10 3.65 3.60
N ILE A 121 13.82 4.03 3.59
CA ILE A 121 12.70 3.17 3.97
C ILE A 121 12.06 2.61 2.70
N GLU A 122 12.26 1.31 2.47
CA GLU A 122 11.64 0.60 1.34
C GLU A 122 10.50 -0.31 1.81
N SER A 123 10.60 -0.88 3.01
CA SER A 123 9.71 -1.91 3.53
C SER A 123 9.17 -1.59 4.94
N SER A 124 8.16 -2.32 5.37
CA SER A 124 7.62 -2.23 6.74
C SER A 124 8.68 -2.58 7.81
N ALA A 125 9.65 -3.42 7.48
CA ALA A 125 10.81 -3.68 8.35
C ALA A 125 11.77 -2.49 8.45
N ASP A 126 12.00 -1.75 7.36
CA ASP A 126 12.76 -0.49 7.42
C ASP A 126 12.01 0.57 8.25
N LEU A 127 10.69 0.67 8.07
CA LEU A 127 9.85 1.58 8.83
C LEU A 127 9.92 1.25 10.34
N ARG A 128 9.84 -0.04 10.69
CA ARG A 128 9.98 -0.50 12.08
C ARG A 128 11.33 -0.08 12.69
N ARG A 129 12.42 -0.18 11.91
CA ARG A 129 13.75 0.31 12.34
C ARG A 129 13.78 1.82 12.50
N ALA A 130 13.17 2.57 11.59
CA ALA A 130 13.11 4.03 11.67
C ALA A 130 12.30 4.52 12.87
N VAL A 131 11.22 3.81 13.24
CA VAL A 131 10.40 4.13 14.42
C VAL A 131 11.15 3.87 15.74
N ALA A 132 12.08 2.91 15.76
CA ALA A 132 12.91 2.64 16.94
C ALA A 132 13.95 3.74 17.21
N ASP A 133 14.27 4.56 16.20
CA ASP A 133 15.08 5.78 16.34
C ASP A 133 14.16 6.98 16.60
N ALA A 134 14.18 7.50 17.83
CA ALA A 134 13.29 8.58 18.24
C ALA A 134 13.51 9.91 17.47
N GLU A 135 14.72 10.18 16.98
CA GLU A 135 14.97 11.38 16.18
C GLU A 135 14.42 11.22 14.77
N MET A 136 14.69 10.07 14.14
CA MET A 136 14.15 9.73 12.84
C MET A 136 12.61 9.69 12.85
N ALA A 137 12.02 9.04 13.86
CA ALA A 137 10.57 8.94 14.02
C ALA A 137 9.90 10.34 14.09
N ARG A 138 10.42 11.23 14.94
CA ARG A 138 9.89 12.62 15.06
C ARG A 138 10.05 13.40 13.76
N SER A 139 11.17 13.23 13.06
CA SER A 139 11.41 13.89 11.77
C SER A 139 10.42 13.42 10.70
N LEU A 140 10.17 12.11 10.62
CA LEU A 140 9.23 11.52 9.69
C LEU A 140 7.79 11.92 10.00
N GLU A 141 7.39 11.87 11.27
CA GLU A 141 6.07 12.30 11.73
C GLU A 141 5.79 13.75 11.32
N ALA A 142 6.70 14.68 11.62
CA ALA A 142 6.54 16.08 11.27
C ALA A 142 6.42 16.29 9.75
N ARG A 143 7.34 15.70 8.97
CA ARG A 143 7.39 15.90 7.52
C ARG A 143 6.22 15.23 6.79
N LEU A 144 5.77 14.06 7.26
CA LEU A 144 4.55 13.43 6.76
C LEU A 144 3.32 14.26 7.13
N GLY A 145 3.27 14.81 8.35
CA GLY A 145 2.24 15.73 8.79
C GLY A 145 2.13 16.96 7.88
N ASP A 146 3.26 17.56 7.51
CA ASP A 146 3.31 18.70 6.59
C ASP A 146 2.80 18.33 5.18
N ILE A 147 3.16 17.15 4.66
CA ILE A 147 2.71 16.66 3.35
C ILE A 147 1.20 16.38 3.34
N ALA A 148 0.70 15.74 4.40
CA ALA A 148 -0.71 15.35 4.52
C ALA A 148 -1.61 16.50 5.02
N GLY A 149 -1.03 17.57 5.56
CA GLY A 149 -1.74 18.60 6.31
C GLY A 149 -2.32 18.10 7.64
N SER A 150 -1.87 16.95 8.14
CA SER A 150 -2.40 16.30 9.35
C SER A 150 -1.37 15.35 9.97
N PRO A 151 -1.02 15.52 11.25
CA PRO A 151 -0.08 14.62 11.93
C PRO A 151 -0.65 13.20 12.12
N ALA A 152 -1.98 13.04 12.08
CA ALA A 152 -2.65 11.75 12.27
C ALA A 152 -2.30 10.70 11.20
N VAL A 153 -1.74 11.14 10.06
CA VAL A 153 -1.28 10.25 9.00
C VAL A 153 -0.14 9.32 9.47
N TRP A 154 0.67 9.78 10.43
CA TRP A 154 1.74 8.98 11.01
C TRP A 154 1.18 7.78 11.75
N ASP A 155 0.28 7.99 12.70
CA ASP A 155 -0.38 6.92 13.45
C ASP A 155 -1.19 6.00 12.53
N ALA A 156 -1.83 6.56 11.50
CA ALA A 156 -2.55 5.81 10.49
C ALA A 156 -1.62 4.90 9.67
N LEU A 157 -0.41 5.34 9.36
CA LEU A 157 0.61 4.54 8.68
C LEU A 157 1.15 3.45 9.60
N LEU A 158 1.51 3.79 10.85
CA LEU A 158 2.07 2.83 11.81
C LEU A 158 1.06 1.73 12.16
N SER A 159 -0.20 2.08 12.39
CA SER A 159 -1.27 1.11 12.67
C SER A 159 -1.47 0.11 11.54
N ARG A 160 -1.23 0.50 10.28
CA ARG A 160 -1.37 -0.40 9.12
C ARG A 160 -0.11 -1.22 8.86
N ALA A 161 1.04 -0.59 8.97
CA ALA A 161 2.33 -1.19 8.59
C ALA A 161 2.94 -2.05 9.70
N LEU A 162 2.62 -1.79 10.98
CA LEU A 162 3.32 -2.41 12.10
C LEU A 162 2.43 -3.23 13.05
N VAL A 163 1.10 -3.05 13.05
CA VAL A 163 0.20 -3.75 14.00
C VAL A 163 -0.29 -5.11 13.47
N ASN A 164 -0.03 -5.43 12.20
CA ASN A 164 -0.33 -6.74 11.60
C ASN A 164 0.89 -7.66 11.43
N ALA A 165 2.00 -7.38 12.13
CA ALA A 165 3.24 -8.15 12.07
C ALA A 165 3.46 -9.01 13.32
#